data_AF-A0A353C2P1-F1
#
_entry.id   AF-A0A353C2P1-F1
#
_cell.length_a   1.000
_cell.length_b   1.000
_cell.length_c   1.000
_cell.angle_alpha   90.00
_cell.angle_beta   90.00
_cell.angle_gamma   90.00
#
_symmetry.space_group_name_H-M   'P 1'
#
loop_
_entity.id
_entity.type
_entity.pdbx_description
1 polymer ?
#
loop_
_entity_poly.entity_id
_entity_poly.type
_entity_poly.pdbx_seq_one_letter_code
_entity_poly.pdbx_strand_id
1 'polypeptide(L)'
;VIEAARAAQDGIRFEQIVGLIHDLSERVRLFVALDTLEFLQRGGRASRLQSFLSSVLQIKLLIKLLHGEVAMVAKVRSRQQSIRVLVEEFKAQVPLDSKAIISVIHTAAENEALKLKDLIQETFCNAEVFIAQAGPVLGTHVGPGALALVSVPRM
;
A
#
# COMPACT_ATOMS: atom_id res chain seq x y z
N VAL A 1 5.78 -10.07 -10.06
CA VAL A 1 5.38 -10.85 -11.25
C VAL A 1 5.81 -10.17 -12.54
N ILE A 2 5.35 -8.95 -12.84
CA ILE A 2 5.72 -8.24 -14.08
C ILE A 2 7.23 -8.09 -14.24
N GLU A 3 7.95 -7.64 -13.21
CA GLU A 3 9.42 -7.51 -13.27
C GLU A 3 10.13 -8.85 -13.51
N ALA A 4 9.65 -9.95 -12.92
CA ALA A 4 10.19 -11.29 -13.17
C ALA A 4 9.95 -11.73 -14.62
N ALA A 5 8.78 -11.41 -15.18
CA ALA A 5 8.45 -11.71 -16.57
C ALA A 5 9.32 -10.90 -17.55
N ARG A 6 9.57 -9.61 -17.27
CA ARG A 6 10.50 -8.78 -18.04
C ARG A 6 11.91 -9.35 -18.01
N ALA A 7 12.43 -9.66 -16.81
CA ALA A 7 13.73 -10.27 -16.64
C ALA A 7 13.88 -11.60 -17.41
N ALA A 8 12.84 -12.44 -17.40
CA ALA A 8 12.82 -13.68 -18.18
C ALA A 8 12.81 -13.44 -19.70
N GLN A 9 12.07 -12.44 -20.16
CA GLN A 9 12.06 -12.02 -21.58
C GLN A 9 13.42 -11.48 -22.03
N ASP A 10 14.14 -10.81 -21.13
CA ASP A 10 15.50 -10.30 -21.36
C ASP A 10 16.58 -11.41 -21.24
N GLY A 11 16.18 -12.66 -21.04
CA GLY A 11 17.08 -13.82 -21.01
C GLY A 11 17.86 -14.00 -19.71
N ILE A 12 17.45 -13.33 -18.62
CA ILE A 12 18.07 -13.51 -17.30
C ILE A 12 17.78 -14.94 -16.80
N ARG A 13 18.80 -15.59 -16.21
CA ARG A 13 18.66 -16.97 -15.72
C ARG A 13 17.76 -17.04 -14.49
N PHE A 14 17.06 -18.17 -14.34
CA PHE A 14 16.08 -18.40 -13.28
C PHE A 14 16.61 -18.04 -11.88
N GLU A 15 17.80 -18.52 -11.50
CA GLU A 15 18.37 -18.29 -10.16
C GLU A 15 18.65 -16.81 -9.90
N GLN A 16 19.03 -16.07 -10.94
CA GLN A 16 19.26 -14.63 -10.86
C GLN A 16 17.94 -13.87 -10.72
N ILE A 17 16.90 -14.28 -11.44
CA ILE A 17 15.55 -13.71 -11.30
C ILE A 17 15.04 -13.91 -9.87
N VAL A 18 15.20 -15.12 -9.30
CA VAL A 18 14.79 -15.41 -7.93
C VAL A 18 15.47 -14.46 -6.93
N GLY A 19 16.79 -14.29 -7.04
CA GLY A 19 17.54 -13.35 -6.21
C GLY A 19 17.06 -11.90 -6.36
N LEU A 20 16.86 -11.44 -7.60
CA LEU A 20 16.38 -10.09 -7.90
C LEU A 20 14.98 -9.85 -7.31
N ILE A 21 14.09 -10.84 -7.36
CA ILE A 21 12.73 -10.72 -6.84
C ILE A 21 12.70 -10.74 -5.31
N HIS A 22 13.58 -11.50 -4.65
CA HIS A 22 13.71 -11.44 -3.19
C HIS A 22 14.14 -10.05 -2.74
N ASP A 23 15.21 -9.52 -3.32
CA ASP A 23 15.68 -8.16 -3.03
C ASP A 23 14.62 -7.10 -3.36
N LEU A 24 13.95 -7.23 -4.51
CA LEU A 24 12.88 -6.30 -4.88
C LEU A 24 11.72 -6.33 -3.87
N SER A 25 11.34 -7.51 -3.38
CA SER A 25 10.24 -7.68 -2.42
C SER A 25 10.51 -6.96 -1.09
N GLU A 26 11.77 -6.88 -0.66
CA GLU A 26 12.17 -6.13 0.53
C GLU A 26 12.12 -4.61 0.34
N ARG A 27 12.23 -4.15 -0.91
CA ARG A 27 12.19 -2.73 -1.29
C ARG A 27 10.79 -2.23 -1.64
N VAL A 28 9.80 -3.12 -1.74
CA VAL A 28 8.40 -2.73 -1.87
C VAL A 28 7.97 -1.95 -0.62
N ARG A 29 7.21 -0.88 -0.83
CA ARG A 29 6.59 -0.09 0.24
C ARG A 29 5.09 -0.13 0.06
N LEU A 30 4.37 -0.51 1.11
CA LEU A 30 2.90 -0.58 1.12
C LEU A 30 2.38 0.11 2.38
N PHE A 31 1.53 1.11 2.16
CA PHE A 31 0.78 1.81 3.20
C PHE A 31 -0.70 1.76 2.89
N VAL A 32 -1.52 1.61 3.92
CA VAL A 32 -2.98 1.49 3.78
C VAL A 32 -3.67 2.36 4.81
N ALA A 33 -4.49 3.30 4.34
CA ALA A 33 -5.47 4.00 5.13
C ALA A 33 -6.76 3.18 5.18
N LEU A 34 -7.16 2.80 6.39
CA LEU A 34 -8.34 1.99 6.69
C LEU A 34 -9.40 2.81 7.39
N ASP A 35 -10.65 2.47 7.12
CA ASP A 35 -11.79 3.08 7.77
C ASP A 35 -12.04 2.56 9.18
N THR A 36 -11.66 1.31 9.46
CA THR A 36 -11.75 0.64 10.77
C THR A 36 -10.83 -0.60 10.80
N LEU A 37 -10.46 -1.10 12.00
CA LEU A 37 -9.79 -2.42 12.16
C LEU A 37 -10.75 -3.59 12.13
N GLU A 38 -12.05 -3.36 12.21
CA GLU A 38 -13.04 -4.43 12.41
C GLU A 38 -12.86 -5.57 11.38
N PHE A 39 -12.64 -5.22 10.12
CA PHE A 39 -12.45 -6.20 9.03
C PHE A 39 -11.15 -7.01 9.19
N LEU A 40 -10.05 -6.36 9.55
CA LEU A 40 -8.77 -7.05 9.75
C LEU A 40 -8.84 -7.98 10.97
N GLN A 41 -9.58 -7.57 12.01
CA GLN A 41 -9.81 -8.36 13.22
C GLN A 41 -10.66 -9.59 12.93
N ARG A 42 -11.83 -9.41 12.32
CA ARG A 42 -12.72 -10.50 11.94
C ARG A 42 -12.04 -11.49 11.00
N GLY A 43 -11.14 -11.00 10.15
CA GLY A 43 -10.34 -11.81 9.24
C GLY A 43 -9.05 -12.40 9.81
N GLY A 44 -8.72 -12.17 11.09
CA GLY A 44 -7.52 -12.72 11.73
C GLY A 44 -6.17 -12.10 11.30
N ARG A 45 -6.18 -11.07 10.44
CA ARG A 45 -4.99 -10.40 9.90
C ARG A 45 -4.50 -9.23 10.78
N ALA A 46 -5.15 -8.99 11.91
CA ALA A 46 -4.82 -7.98 12.92
C ALA A 46 -4.29 -8.56 14.24
N SER A 47 -3.77 -9.79 14.27
CA SER A 47 -3.31 -10.45 15.52
C SER A 47 -2.33 -9.58 16.33
N ARG A 48 -1.39 -8.90 15.67
CA ARG A 48 -0.45 -7.95 16.32
C ARG A 48 -1.02 -6.56 16.59
N LEU A 49 -2.21 -6.27 16.06
CA LEU A 49 -2.94 -5.05 16.33
C LEU A 49 -3.99 -5.21 17.45
N GLN A 50 -4.08 -6.38 18.09
CA GLN A 50 -5.02 -6.66 19.17
C GLN A 50 -4.79 -5.77 20.41
N SER A 51 -3.55 -5.37 20.71
CA SER A 51 -3.25 -4.47 21.83
C SER A 51 -3.85 -3.07 21.67
N PHE A 52 -4.27 -2.69 20.46
CA PHE A 52 -4.84 -1.37 20.16
C PHE A 52 -6.36 -1.32 20.30
N LEU A 53 -6.98 -2.37 20.87
CA LEU A 53 -8.42 -2.55 21.10
C LEU A 53 -9.01 -1.68 22.24
N SER A 54 -8.21 -0.88 22.94
CA SER A 54 -8.74 0.01 23.99
C SER A 54 -9.51 1.19 23.39
N SER A 55 -10.84 1.09 23.47
CA SER A 55 -11.84 2.17 23.33
C SER A 55 -11.64 3.12 22.14
N VAL A 56 -12.00 2.70 20.92
CA VAL A 56 -12.01 3.67 19.81
C VAL A 56 -13.10 3.38 18.78
N LEU A 57 -14.33 3.82 19.05
CA LEU A 57 -15.26 4.11 17.96
C LEU A 57 -14.72 5.31 17.15
N GLN A 58 -14.80 5.25 15.82
CA GLN A 58 -14.56 6.37 14.90
C GLN A 58 -13.10 6.86 14.70
N ILE A 59 -12.09 5.98 14.74
CA ILE A 59 -10.73 6.32 14.27
C ILE A 59 -10.40 5.60 12.98
N LYS A 60 -9.88 6.36 12.03
CA LYS A 60 -9.23 5.91 10.80
C LYS A 60 -7.79 5.55 11.11
N LEU A 61 -7.28 4.53 10.43
CA LEU A 61 -5.97 3.98 10.74
C LEU A 61 -5.09 3.99 9.53
N LEU A 62 -3.82 4.27 9.77
CA LEU A 62 -2.78 4.05 8.79
C LEU A 62 -1.95 2.86 9.24
N ILE A 63 -1.83 1.87 8.37
CA ILE A 63 -0.96 0.72 8.56
C ILE A 63 0.08 0.67 7.45
N LYS A 64 1.17 -0.05 7.71
CA LYS A 64 2.15 -0.41 6.69
C LYS A 64 2.42 -1.91 6.75
N LEU A 65 2.95 -2.44 5.66
CA LEU A 65 3.44 -3.81 5.61
C LEU A 65 4.96 -3.80 5.78
N LEU A 66 5.45 -4.49 6.80
CA LEU A 66 6.87 -4.58 7.15
C LEU A 66 7.22 -6.06 7.30
N HIS A 67 8.13 -6.57 6.47
CA HIS A 67 8.54 -7.99 6.45
C HIS A 67 7.36 -8.98 6.41
N GLY A 68 6.35 -8.70 5.59
CA GLY A 68 5.17 -9.57 5.46
C GLY A 68 4.10 -9.37 6.55
N GLU A 69 4.34 -8.48 7.52
CA GLU A 69 3.45 -8.26 8.66
C GLU A 69 2.84 -6.87 8.67
N VAL A 70 1.64 -6.78 9.24
CA VAL A 70 0.92 -5.51 9.40
C VAL A 70 1.42 -4.78 10.64
N ALA A 71 1.88 -3.54 10.45
CA ALA A 71 2.30 -2.63 11.52
C ALA A 71 1.46 -1.36 11.53
N MET A 72 1.14 -0.84 12.72
CA MET A 72 0.43 0.44 12.86
C MET A 72 1.38 1.61 12.63
N VAL A 73 0.92 2.60 11.87
CA VAL A 73 1.65 3.85 11.60
C VAL A 73 1.00 5.00 12.36
N ALA A 74 -0.31 5.20 12.19
CA ALA A 74 -1.00 6.33 12.81
C ALA A 74 -2.47 6.03 13.10
N LYS A 75 -3.02 6.79 14.05
CA LYS A 75 -4.44 6.86 14.40
C LYS A 75 -4.93 8.28 14.15
N VAL A 76 -5.94 8.45 13.29
CA VAL A 76 -6.48 9.76 12.94
C VAL A 76 -8.00 9.75 12.94
N ARG A 77 -8.63 10.91 13.14
CA ARG A 77 -10.10 10.97 13.30
C ARG A 77 -10.84 11.21 11.99
N SER A 78 -10.24 11.93 11.04
CA SER A 78 -10.91 12.29 9.79
C SER A 78 -10.31 11.58 8.58
N ARG A 79 -11.17 11.35 7.59
CA ARG A 79 -10.79 10.79 6.28
C ARG A 79 -9.75 11.63 5.55
N GLN A 80 -9.92 12.95 5.60
CA GLN A 80 -8.96 13.86 4.97
C GLN A 80 -7.59 13.77 5.65
N GLN A 81 -7.55 13.64 6.98
CA GLN A 81 -6.31 13.46 7.72
C GLN A 81 -5.66 12.11 7.39
N SER A 82 -6.42 11.01 7.26
CA SER A 82 -5.85 9.71 6.90
C SER A 82 -5.19 9.72 5.53
N ILE A 83 -5.79 10.39 4.54
CA ILE A 83 -5.19 10.54 3.21
C ILE A 83 -3.91 11.39 3.27
N ARG A 84 -3.92 12.50 4.02
CA ARG A 84 -2.71 13.32 4.19
C ARG A 84 -1.57 12.53 4.83
N VAL A 85 -1.82 11.82 5.93
CA VAL A 85 -0.78 11.04 6.61
C VAL A 85 -0.32 9.88 5.72
N LEU A 86 -1.21 9.24 4.96
CA LEU A 86 -0.84 8.22 3.96
C LEU A 86 0.19 8.76 2.96
N VAL A 87 -0.05 9.95 2.41
CA VAL A 87 0.86 10.58 1.43
C VAL A 87 2.19 10.96 2.08
N GLU A 88 2.19 11.58 3.26
CA GLU A 88 3.43 11.99 3.94
C GLU A 88 4.30 10.79 4.33
N GLU A 89 3.71 9.74 4.89
CA GLU A 89 4.43 8.51 5.24
C GLU A 89 4.99 7.80 4.01
N PHE A 90 4.26 7.86 2.89
CA PHE A 90 4.73 7.31 1.62
C PHE A 90 5.93 8.11 1.07
N LYS A 91 5.85 9.44 1.07
CA LYS A 91 6.94 10.34 0.68
C LYS A 91 8.18 10.19 1.55
N ALA A 92 8.01 9.87 2.83
CA ALA A 92 9.13 9.62 3.73
C ALA A 92 9.93 8.35 3.37
N GLN A 93 9.36 7.42 2.59
CA GLN A 93 10.00 6.15 2.24
C GLN A 93 10.29 5.96 0.75
N VAL A 94 9.77 6.83 -0.11
CA VAL A 94 9.96 6.76 -1.56
C VAL A 94 10.58 8.08 -2.03
N PRO A 95 11.76 8.07 -2.67
CA PRO A 95 12.37 9.28 -3.23
C PRO A 95 11.45 9.94 -4.26
N LEU A 96 11.38 11.27 -4.27
CA LEU A 96 10.49 12.02 -5.16
C LEU A 96 10.87 11.90 -6.64
N ASP A 97 12.15 11.70 -6.93
CA ASP A 97 12.71 11.50 -8.27
C ASP A 97 12.65 10.02 -8.73
N SER A 98 12.07 9.14 -7.90
CA SER A 98 11.98 7.71 -8.16
C SER A 98 11.26 7.40 -9.47
N LYS A 99 11.83 6.47 -10.24
CA LYS A 99 11.21 5.88 -11.44
C LYS A 99 10.39 4.62 -11.11
N ALA A 100 9.98 4.49 -9.85
CA ALA A 100 9.21 3.35 -9.39
C ALA A 100 7.85 3.29 -10.08
N ILE A 101 7.28 2.10 -10.01
CA ILE A 101 5.89 1.84 -10.36
C ILE A 101 5.07 2.06 -9.09
N ILE A 102 4.13 3.00 -9.12
CA ILE A 102 3.29 3.34 -7.96
C ILE A 102 1.83 2.95 -8.24
N SER A 103 1.24 2.18 -7.32
CA SER A 103 -0.17 1.79 -7.40
C SER A 103 -0.98 2.51 -6.33
N VAL A 104 -2.07 3.14 -6.75
CA VAL A 104 -3.15 3.55 -5.85
C VAL A 104 -4.20 2.44 -5.84
N ILE A 105 -4.36 1.78 -4.70
CA ILE A 105 -5.29 0.66 -4.56
C ILE A 105 -6.48 1.07 -3.69
N HIS A 106 -7.71 0.68 -4.07
CA HIS A 106 -8.90 1.01 -3.29
C HIS A 106 -9.88 -0.15 -3.10
N THR A 107 -10.73 -0.04 -2.09
CA THR A 107 -11.95 -0.86 -1.93
C THR A 107 -13.16 0.06 -1.88
N ALA A 108 -14.02 0.04 -2.91
CA ALA A 108 -15.23 0.87 -2.96
C ALA A 108 -15.01 2.38 -2.69
N ALA A 109 -13.88 2.94 -3.15
CA ALA A 109 -13.46 4.33 -2.91
C ALA A 109 -12.83 4.97 -4.18
N GLU A 110 -13.38 4.64 -5.35
CA GLU A 110 -12.82 5.00 -6.66
C GLU A 110 -12.59 6.51 -6.85
N ASN A 111 -13.58 7.35 -6.49
CA ASN A 111 -13.45 8.81 -6.60
C ASN A 111 -12.30 9.39 -5.77
N GLU A 112 -12.04 8.81 -4.60
CA GLU A 112 -10.93 9.24 -3.75
C GLU A 112 -9.60 8.70 -4.28
N ALA A 113 -9.60 7.49 -4.83
CA ALA A 113 -8.44 6.89 -5.48
C ALA A 113 -8.00 7.69 -6.72
N LEU A 114 -8.94 8.19 -7.52
CA LEU A 114 -8.67 9.07 -8.67
C LEU A 114 -7.95 10.35 -8.23
N LYS A 115 -8.51 11.06 -7.24
CA LYS A 115 -7.88 12.27 -6.69
C LYS A 115 -6.50 12.00 -6.09
N LEU A 116 -6.36 10.86 -5.40
CA LEU A 116 -5.08 10.46 -4.82
C LEU A 116 -4.05 10.12 -5.90
N LYS A 117 -4.45 9.44 -6.99
CA LYS A 117 -3.59 9.16 -8.13
C LYS A 117 -3.06 10.44 -8.76
N ASP A 118 -3.91 11.42 -9.01
CA ASP A 118 -3.49 12.70 -9.59
C ASP A 118 -2.46 13.40 -8.70
N LEU A 119 -2.72 13.48 -7.40
CA LEU A 119 -1.78 14.02 -6.41
C LEU A 119 -0.43 13.29 -6.40
N ILE A 120 -0.45 11.95 -6.44
CA ILE A 120 0.76 11.14 -6.43
C ILE A 120 1.53 11.27 -7.74
N GLN A 121 0.85 11.35 -8.89
CA GLN A 121 1.48 11.57 -10.18
C GLN A 121 2.16 12.95 -10.26
N GLU A 122 1.54 13.99 -9.68
CA GLU A 122 2.15 15.31 -9.56
C GLU A 122 3.37 15.30 -8.63
N THR A 123 3.29 14.55 -7.51
CA THR A 123 4.35 14.48 -6.49
C THR A 123 5.57 13.67 -6.96
N PHE A 124 5.33 12.56 -7.67
CA PHE A 124 6.34 11.64 -8.18
C PHE A 124 6.35 11.67 -9.71
N CYS A 125 6.81 12.80 -10.27
CA CYS A 125 6.69 13.08 -11.70
C CYS A 125 7.39 12.07 -12.63
N ASN A 126 8.40 11.35 -12.13
CA ASN A 126 9.14 10.32 -12.87
C ASN A 126 8.56 8.91 -12.70
N ALA A 127 7.60 8.73 -11.79
CA ALA A 127 6.98 7.44 -11.51
C ALA A 127 5.81 7.16 -12.47
N GLU A 128 5.60 5.87 -12.75
CA GLU A 128 4.40 5.42 -13.44
C GLU A 128 3.31 5.14 -12.39
N VAL A 129 2.21 5.91 -12.42
CA VAL A 129 1.13 5.82 -11.43
C VAL A 129 -0.14 5.22 -12.03
N PHE A 130 -0.64 4.14 -11.46
CA PHE A 130 -1.89 3.50 -11.87
C PHE A 130 -2.84 3.26 -10.71
N ILE A 131 -4.13 3.09 -11.03
CA ILE A 131 -5.18 2.76 -10.07
C ILE A 131 -5.54 1.28 -10.22
N ALA A 132 -5.78 0.62 -9.11
CA ALA A 132 -6.37 -0.70 -9.07
C ALA A 132 -7.44 -0.81 -7.99
N GLN A 133 -8.48 -1.59 -8.25
CA GLN A 133 -9.41 -2.02 -7.20
C GLN A 133 -8.90 -3.31 -6.57
N ALA A 134 -8.88 -3.36 -5.24
CA ALA A 134 -8.56 -4.60 -4.54
C ALA A 134 -9.67 -5.64 -4.76
N GLY A 135 -9.26 -6.88 -5.04
CA GLY A 135 -10.18 -8.01 -5.19
C GLY A 135 -10.95 -8.35 -3.90
N PRO A 136 -12.01 -9.17 -4.00
CA PRO A 136 -12.93 -9.43 -2.90
C PRO A 136 -12.27 -10.09 -1.68
N VAL A 137 -11.23 -10.90 -1.88
CA VAL A 137 -10.47 -11.53 -0.80
C VAL A 137 -9.80 -10.47 0.07
N LEU A 138 -9.06 -9.53 -0.52
CA LEU A 138 -8.46 -8.42 0.21
C LEU A 138 -9.53 -7.51 0.81
N GLY A 139 -10.57 -7.19 0.04
CA GLY A 139 -11.69 -6.35 0.49
C GLY A 139 -12.37 -6.85 1.75
N THR A 140 -12.52 -8.17 1.90
CA THR A 140 -13.10 -8.78 3.10
C THR A 140 -12.26 -8.50 4.36
N HIS A 141 -10.95 -8.38 4.20
CA HIS A 141 -10.02 -8.13 5.31
C HIS A 141 -9.78 -6.65 5.59
N VAL A 142 -9.76 -5.78 4.57
CA VAL A 142 -9.48 -4.35 4.78
C VAL A 142 -10.74 -3.49 4.90
N GLY A 143 -11.90 -4.06 4.52
CA GLY A 143 -13.18 -3.36 4.51
C GLY A 143 -13.34 -2.40 3.33
N PRO A 144 -14.54 -1.84 3.13
CA PRO A 144 -14.78 -0.77 2.17
C PRO A 144 -14.10 0.54 2.64
N GLY A 145 -13.85 1.44 1.69
CA GLY A 145 -13.22 2.72 1.96
C GLY A 145 -11.70 2.66 2.08
N ALA A 146 -11.05 1.50 1.99
CA ALA A 146 -9.58 1.45 2.12
C ALA A 146 -8.93 2.15 0.92
N LEU A 147 -7.85 2.87 1.18
CA LEU A 147 -6.94 3.43 0.17
C LEU A 147 -5.52 3.00 0.51
N ALA A 148 -4.77 2.56 -0.48
CA ALA A 148 -3.39 2.16 -0.31
C ALA A 148 -2.49 2.78 -1.37
N LEU A 149 -1.24 3.02 -0.98
CA LEU A 149 -0.15 3.35 -1.87
C LEU A 149 0.87 2.24 -1.82
N VAL A 150 1.25 1.74 -3.00
CA VAL A 150 2.30 0.74 -3.17
C VAL A 150 3.37 1.29 -4.08
N SER A 151 4.63 1.23 -3.67
CA SER A 151 5.78 1.48 -4.53
C SER A 151 6.50 0.17 -4.81
N VAL A 152 6.73 -0.10 -6.10
CA VAL A 152 7.59 -1.19 -6.58
C VAL A 152 8.74 -0.55 -7.35
N PRO A 153 9.98 -0.65 -6.86
CA PRO A 153 11.14 -0.21 -7.64
C PRO A 153 11.19 -0.90 -9.00
N ARG A 154 11.70 -0.23 -10.02
CA ARG A 154 12.06 -0.91 -11.27
C ARG A 154 13.41 -1.59 -11.12
N MET A 155 13.55 -2.75 -11.77
CA MET A 155 14.84 -3.44 -11.91
C MET A 155 15.82 -2.64 -12.79
#